data_AF-A0ABD4Z4B2-F1
#
_entry.id   AF-A0ABD4Z4B2-F1
#
_cell.length_a   1.000
_cell.length_b   1.000
_cell.length_c   1.000
_cell.angle_alpha   90.00
_cell.angle_beta   90.00
_cell.angle_gamma   90.00
#
_symmetry.space_group_name_H-M   'P 1'
#
loop_
_entity.id
_entity.type
_entity.pdbx_description
1 polymer ?
#
loop_
_entity_poly.entity_id
_entity_poly.type
_entity_poly.pdbx_seq_one_letter_code
_entity_poly.pdbx_strand_id
1 'polypeptide(L)'
;MPARPAALAGATMGTTWSARMALPAGVADAAARQAIQAALDEVVAQMSTWEADADISRYNRAAPGWQTLPAEFFHVLRHALMLAEDSGGAYDPTVGPLVNAWGFGPHQRAFEPPSPAAIQAARERCGWQRVPLDDDRRAAWQPGGVYLDLSSIAKGFGVDRAAMALDALGITDYLVEVGGELRARGKRPDGQPWRVAIEVPDASDDHALALPLENCSIATSGDYR
;
A
#
# COMPACT_ATOMS: atom_id res chain seq x y z
N MET A 1 11.13 -31.83 -11.06
CA MET A 1 11.09 -32.09 -9.60
C MET A 1 9.89 -31.34 -9.03
N PRO A 2 9.19 -31.88 -8.01
CA PRO A 2 8.02 -31.21 -7.45
C PRO A 2 8.41 -29.87 -6.80
N ALA A 3 7.50 -28.90 -6.80
CA ALA A 3 7.67 -27.66 -6.06
C ALA A 3 7.78 -27.96 -4.55
N ARG A 4 8.55 -27.15 -3.82
CA ARG A 4 8.73 -27.30 -2.37
C ARG A 4 8.07 -26.15 -1.60
N PRO A 5 7.54 -26.39 -0.39
CA PRO A 5 7.10 -25.29 0.46
C PRO A 5 8.27 -24.34 0.80
N ALA A 6 8.00 -23.04 0.81
CA ALA A 6 8.93 -22.01 1.27
C ALA A 6 8.18 -20.91 2.04
N ALA A 7 8.86 -20.32 3.02
CA ALA A 7 8.38 -19.18 3.79
C ALA A 7 9.49 -18.13 3.89
N LEU A 8 9.18 -16.90 3.47
CA LEU A 8 10.09 -15.76 3.43
C LEU A 8 9.44 -14.59 4.18
N ALA A 9 10.26 -13.70 4.72
CA ALA A 9 9.80 -12.50 5.41
C ALA A 9 10.88 -11.42 5.38
N GLY A 10 10.48 -10.15 5.50
CA GLY A 10 11.38 -9.01 5.54
C GLY A 10 10.67 -7.76 6.06
N ALA A 11 11.31 -6.61 5.90
CA ALA A 11 10.78 -5.31 6.34
C ALA A 11 10.50 -4.40 5.13
N THR A 12 9.46 -3.57 5.24
CA THR A 12 9.11 -2.53 4.26
C THR A 12 8.09 -1.56 4.86
N MET A 13 8.00 -0.33 4.36
CA MET A 13 6.91 0.62 4.68
C MET A 13 6.60 0.78 6.19
N GLY A 14 7.63 0.77 7.05
CA GLY A 14 7.46 0.86 8.51
C GLY A 14 6.83 -0.37 9.18
N THR A 15 6.74 -1.49 8.46
CA THR A 15 6.15 -2.77 8.90
C THR A 15 6.94 -3.95 8.34
N THR A 16 6.38 -5.15 8.38
CA THR A 16 6.94 -6.38 7.81
C THR A 16 6.15 -6.85 6.60
N TRP A 17 6.80 -7.65 5.77
CA TRP A 17 6.14 -8.48 4.78
C TRP A 17 6.44 -9.95 5.05
N SER A 18 5.51 -10.82 4.67
CA SER A 18 5.70 -12.27 4.69
C SER A 18 5.16 -12.92 3.41
N ALA A 19 5.76 -14.03 3.00
CA ALA A 19 5.34 -14.77 1.82
C ALA A 19 5.47 -16.27 2.07
N ARG A 20 4.37 -17.00 1.88
CA ARG A 20 4.35 -18.47 1.88
C ARG A 20 4.06 -18.93 0.46
N MET A 21 4.80 -19.91 -0.05
CA MET A 21 4.68 -20.31 -1.46
C MET A 21 5.07 -21.77 -1.71
N ALA A 22 4.61 -22.31 -2.84
CA ALA A 22 5.19 -23.52 -3.44
C ALA A 22 6.25 -23.10 -4.46
N LEU A 23 7.53 -23.22 -4.07
CA LEU A 23 8.66 -22.77 -4.87
C LEU A 23 9.01 -23.81 -5.94
N PRO A 24 8.99 -23.45 -7.24
CA PRO A 24 9.36 -24.34 -8.33
C PRO A 24 10.81 -24.84 -8.22
N ALA A 25 11.06 -26.04 -8.74
CA ALA A 25 12.41 -26.56 -8.82
C ALA A 25 13.30 -25.65 -9.69
N GLY A 26 14.49 -25.30 -9.18
CA GLY A 26 15.43 -24.41 -9.86
C GLY A 26 15.30 -22.94 -9.47
N VAL A 27 14.23 -22.53 -8.77
CA VAL A 27 14.15 -21.20 -8.16
C VAL A 27 14.75 -21.24 -6.76
N ALA A 28 15.68 -20.34 -6.47
CA ALA A 28 16.29 -20.21 -5.15
C ALA A 28 15.46 -19.29 -4.24
N ASP A 29 15.45 -19.55 -2.93
CA ASP A 29 14.78 -18.69 -1.94
C ASP A 29 15.27 -17.24 -2.03
N ALA A 30 16.56 -17.05 -2.28
CA ALA A 30 17.17 -15.73 -2.44
C ALA A 30 16.61 -14.97 -3.64
N ALA A 31 16.34 -15.63 -4.76
CA ALA A 31 15.78 -14.99 -5.95
C ALA A 31 14.34 -14.53 -5.70
N ALA A 32 13.50 -15.36 -5.08
CA ALA A 32 12.14 -14.98 -4.71
C ALA A 32 12.13 -13.83 -3.68
N ARG A 33 12.98 -13.91 -2.66
CA ARG A 33 13.16 -12.84 -1.66
C ARG A 33 13.56 -11.52 -2.29
N GLN A 34 14.56 -11.54 -3.17
CA GLN A 34 15.06 -10.34 -3.85
C GLN A 34 13.98 -9.73 -4.75
N ALA A 35 13.22 -10.56 -5.48
CA ALA A 35 12.15 -10.08 -6.35
C ALA A 35 11.02 -9.39 -5.55
N ILE A 36 10.60 -9.99 -4.43
CA ILE A 36 9.61 -9.37 -3.52
C ILE A 36 10.15 -8.05 -2.96
N GLN A 37 11.36 -8.07 -2.40
CA GLN A 37 11.94 -6.89 -1.77
C GLN A 37 12.11 -5.75 -2.79
N ALA A 38 12.64 -6.03 -3.98
CA ALA A 38 12.83 -5.02 -5.02
C ALA A 38 11.50 -4.39 -5.47
N ALA A 39 10.43 -5.19 -5.58
CA ALA A 39 9.10 -4.68 -5.91
C ALA A 39 8.55 -3.75 -4.81
N LEU A 40 8.77 -4.10 -3.54
CA LEU A 40 8.34 -3.26 -2.40
C LEU A 40 9.20 -2.00 -2.27
N ASP A 41 10.50 -2.10 -2.51
CA ASP A 41 11.43 -0.96 -2.50
C ASP A 41 11.11 0.04 -3.61
N GLU A 42 10.65 -0.42 -4.79
CA GLU A 42 10.15 0.44 -5.86
C GLU A 42 8.93 1.25 -5.42
N VAL A 43 7.99 0.63 -4.70
CA VAL A 43 6.82 1.34 -4.15
C VAL A 43 7.25 2.36 -3.09
N VAL A 44 8.21 2.01 -2.21
CA VAL A 44 8.76 2.95 -1.22
C VAL A 44 9.43 4.14 -1.91
N ALA A 45 10.26 3.90 -2.91
CA ALA A 45 10.96 4.93 -3.66
C ALA A 45 10.01 5.89 -4.39
N GLN A 46 8.82 5.44 -4.77
CA GLN A 46 7.85 6.29 -5.46
C GLN A 46 6.84 6.95 -4.50
N MET A 47 6.39 6.25 -3.45
CA MET A 47 5.16 6.58 -2.74
C MET A 47 5.31 6.73 -1.23
N SER A 48 6.52 6.61 -0.67
CA SER A 48 6.76 6.85 0.75
C SER A 48 6.83 8.35 1.06
N THR A 49 5.90 8.85 1.90
CA THR A 49 5.97 10.22 2.44
C THR A 49 7.10 10.40 3.45
N TRP A 50 7.68 9.30 3.96
CA TRP A 50 8.78 9.30 4.93
C TRP A 50 10.15 9.44 4.27
N GLU A 51 10.27 9.08 2.99
CA GLU A 51 11.50 9.21 2.23
C GLU A 51 11.56 10.59 1.55
N ALA A 52 12.54 11.40 1.92
CA ALA A 52 12.67 12.76 1.41
C ALA A 52 12.81 12.80 -0.12
N ASP A 53 13.48 11.79 -0.68
CA ASP A 53 13.76 11.64 -2.11
C ASP A 53 12.75 10.75 -2.84
N ALA A 54 11.61 10.38 -2.23
CA ALA A 54 10.56 9.70 -2.96
C ALA A 54 9.84 10.61 -3.96
N ASP A 55 9.27 10.03 -5.03
CA ASP A 55 8.52 10.79 -6.03
C ASP A 55 7.34 11.57 -5.43
N ILE A 56 6.57 10.96 -4.52
CA ILE A 56 5.47 11.63 -3.81
C ILE A 56 5.98 12.81 -2.98
N SER A 57 7.13 12.66 -2.32
CA SER A 57 7.75 13.70 -1.51
C SER A 57 8.24 14.86 -2.37
N ARG A 58 8.77 14.59 -3.57
CA ARG A 58 9.07 15.63 -4.57
C ARG A 58 7.82 16.34 -5.04
N TYR A 59 6.76 15.60 -5.39
CA TYR A 59 5.48 16.16 -5.80
C TYR A 59 4.89 17.10 -4.73
N ASN A 60 4.94 16.69 -3.46
CA ASN A 60 4.41 17.45 -2.32
C ASN A 60 5.16 18.76 -2.06
N ARG A 61 6.42 18.86 -2.50
CA ARG A 61 7.25 20.08 -2.38
C ARG A 61 7.29 20.91 -3.66
N ALA A 62 6.71 20.42 -4.75
CA ALA A 62 6.79 21.09 -6.05
C ALA A 62 6.05 22.43 -6.04
N ALA A 63 6.58 23.39 -6.80
CA ALA A 63 5.88 24.63 -7.10
C ALA A 63 4.62 24.34 -7.93
N PRO A 64 3.65 25.28 -7.99
CA PRO A 64 2.46 25.10 -8.79
C PRO A 64 2.77 24.77 -10.26
N GLY A 65 2.19 23.69 -10.78
CA GLY A 65 2.48 23.21 -12.12
C GLY A 65 2.20 21.72 -12.32
N TRP A 66 2.23 21.30 -13.58
CA TRP A 66 2.17 19.88 -13.97
C TRP A 66 3.46 19.17 -13.57
N GLN A 67 3.32 18.04 -12.87
CA GLN A 67 4.41 17.17 -12.47
C GLN A 67 4.28 15.83 -13.16
N THR A 68 5.26 15.44 -13.97
CA THR A 68 5.33 14.10 -14.55
C THR A 68 5.66 13.08 -13.47
N LEU A 69 4.90 11.99 -13.41
CA LEU A 69 5.03 10.96 -12.40
C LEU A 69 5.56 9.66 -13.02
N PRO A 70 6.28 8.83 -12.24
CA PRO A 70 6.53 7.45 -12.60
C PRO A 70 5.21 6.68 -12.85
N ALA A 71 5.28 5.63 -13.67
CA ALA A 71 4.09 4.90 -14.11
C ALA A 71 3.27 4.33 -12.95
N GLU A 72 3.94 3.73 -11.96
CA GLU A 72 3.24 3.08 -10.84
C GLU A 72 2.65 4.12 -9.87
N PHE A 73 3.38 5.20 -9.56
CA PHE A 73 2.82 6.32 -8.80
C PHE A 73 1.60 6.93 -9.50
N PHE A 74 1.68 7.20 -10.81
CA PHE A 74 0.53 7.70 -11.57
C PHE A 74 -0.66 6.73 -11.51
N HIS A 75 -0.40 5.43 -11.67
CA HIS A 75 -1.43 4.40 -11.59
C HIS A 75 -2.16 4.42 -10.24
N VAL A 76 -1.41 4.43 -9.13
CA VAL A 76 -1.97 4.44 -7.78
C VAL A 76 -2.68 5.75 -7.48
N LEU A 77 -2.11 6.90 -7.85
CA LEU A 77 -2.75 8.20 -7.65
C LEU A 77 -4.08 8.29 -8.43
N ARG A 78 -4.10 7.82 -9.68
CA ARG A 78 -5.32 7.76 -10.49
C ARG A 78 -6.40 6.91 -9.81
N HIS A 79 -6.03 5.75 -9.29
CA HIS A 79 -6.99 4.90 -8.58
C HIS A 79 -7.47 5.54 -7.26
N ALA A 80 -6.57 6.20 -6.53
CA ALA A 80 -6.90 6.93 -5.31
C ALA A 80 -7.90 8.08 -5.58
N LEU A 81 -7.71 8.84 -6.66
CA LEU A 81 -8.64 9.91 -7.04
C LEU A 81 -10.01 9.37 -7.50
N MET A 82 -10.02 8.24 -8.23
CA MET A 82 -11.27 7.54 -8.55
C MET A 82 -12.00 7.09 -7.29
N LEU A 83 -11.29 6.51 -6.31
CA LEU A 83 -11.89 6.09 -5.03
C LEU A 83 -12.42 7.29 -4.23
N ALA A 84 -11.75 8.44 -4.31
CA ALA A 84 -12.21 9.67 -3.69
C ALA A 84 -13.54 10.14 -4.31
N GLU A 85 -13.69 10.02 -5.63
CA GLU A 85 -14.93 10.30 -6.34
C GLU A 85 -16.04 9.30 -5.98
N ASP A 86 -15.77 7.99 -6.10
CA ASP A 86 -16.74 6.91 -5.84
C ASP A 86 -17.26 6.92 -4.39
N SER A 87 -16.44 7.37 -3.44
CA SER A 87 -16.80 7.47 -2.02
C SER A 87 -17.40 8.82 -1.63
N GLY A 88 -17.60 9.75 -2.57
CA GLY A 88 -18.09 11.10 -2.29
C GLY A 88 -17.16 11.93 -1.41
N GLY A 89 -15.85 11.65 -1.44
CA GLY A 89 -14.82 12.31 -0.64
C GLY A 89 -14.63 11.74 0.77
N ALA A 90 -15.26 10.60 1.11
CA ALA A 90 -14.97 9.90 2.37
C ALA A 90 -13.53 9.35 2.38
N TYR A 91 -13.05 8.88 1.24
CA TYR A 91 -11.63 8.70 0.95
C TYR A 91 -11.09 9.96 0.27
N ASP A 92 -9.93 10.46 0.68
CA ASP A 92 -9.26 11.58 0.01
C ASP A 92 -7.72 11.46 0.18
N PRO A 93 -6.95 11.26 -0.91
CA PRO A 93 -5.49 11.11 -0.82
C PRO A 93 -4.76 12.43 -0.55
N THR A 94 -5.46 13.55 -0.41
CA THR A 94 -4.90 14.89 -0.11
C THR A 94 -5.01 15.28 1.35
N VAL A 95 -5.48 14.38 2.24
CA VAL A 95 -5.60 14.64 3.68
C VAL A 95 -4.26 14.65 4.42
N GLY A 96 -3.14 14.50 3.73
CA GLY A 96 -1.79 14.56 4.29
C GLY A 96 -1.52 15.76 5.22
N PRO A 97 -2.02 16.99 4.94
CA PRO A 97 -1.89 18.11 5.88
C PRO A 97 -2.55 17.84 7.24
N LEU A 98 -3.69 17.15 7.25
CA LEU A 98 -4.40 16.75 8.48
C LEU A 98 -3.66 15.61 9.17
N VAL A 99 -3.26 14.57 8.43
CA VAL A 99 -2.45 13.45 8.95
C VAL A 99 -1.20 13.98 9.68
N ASN A 100 -0.51 14.94 9.06
CA ASN A 100 0.66 15.60 9.64
C ASN A 100 0.32 16.44 10.87
N ALA A 101 -0.78 17.21 10.85
CA ALA A 101 -1.21 18.02 12.00
C ALA A 101 -1.55 17.17 13.24
N TRP A 102 -2.04 15.94 13.03
CA TRP A 102 -2.31 14.98 14.09
C TRP A 102 -1.10 14.11 14.47
N GLY A 103 0.06 14.32 13.85
CA GLY A 103 1.31 13.61 14.20
C GLY A 103 1.42 12.18 13.67
N PHE A 104 0.59 11.80 12.68
CA PHE A 104 0.63 10.46 12.06
C PHE A 104 1.56 10.36 10.84
N GLY A 105 2.01 11.51 10.31
CA GLY A 105 2.93 11.55 9.18
C GLY A 105 4.40 11.71 9.57
N PRO A 106 5.29 11.99 8.61
CA PRO A 106 6.75 11.99 8.79
C PRO A 106 7.31 13.13 9.66
N HIS A 107 6.49 14.12 10.00
CA HIS A 107 6.89 15.26 10.82
C HIS A 107 6.74 14.95 12.32
N GLN A 108 7.16 15.87 13.19
CA GLN A 108 7.17 15.68 14.65
C GLN A 108 5.88 15.03 15.18
N ARG A 109 6.04 14.00 16.01
CA ARG A 109 4.94 13.42 16.77
C ARG A 109 4.28 14.50 17.61
N ALA A 110 2.98 14.69 17.41
CA ALA A 110 2.17 15.55 18.24
C ALA A 110 1.80 14.76 19.51
N PHE A 111 2.11 15.31 20.68
CA PHE A 111 1.68 14.74 21.97
C PHE A 111 0.36 15.36 22.46
N GLU A 112 -0.06 16.44 21.84
CA GLU A 112 -1.31 17.15 22.11
C GLU A 112 -2.11 17.29 20.81
N PRO A 113 -3.45 17.25 20.86
CA PRO A 113 -4.28 17.51 19.68
C PRO A 113 -3.99 18.89 19.05
N PRO A 114 -4.04 19.02 17.71
CA PRO A 114 -3.85 20.30 17.05
C PRO A 114 -4.97 21.28 17.44
N SER A 115 -4.63 22.58 17.50
CA SER A 115 -5.63 23.62 17.77
C SER A 115 -6.69 23.67 16.66
N PRO A 116 -7.92 24.14 16.95
CA PRO A 116 -8.96 24.30 15.93
C PRO A 116 -8.50 25.13 14.72
N ALA A 117 -7.68 26.17 14.95
CA ALA A 117 -7.10 26.99 13.88
C ALA A 117 -6.12 26.21 13.01
N ALA A 118 -5.28 25.36 13.61
CA ALA A 118 -4.36 24.50 12.86
C ALA A 118 -5.11 23.45 12.03
N ILE A 119 -6.20 22.87 12.56
CA ILE A 119 -7.07 21.96 11.83
C ILE A 119 -7.69 22.67 10.63
N GLN A 120 -8.24 23.87 10.82
CA GLN A 120 -8.85 24.64 9.73
C GLN A 120 -7.84 24.97 8.62
N ALA A 121 -6.65 25.43 8.98
CA ALA A 121 -5.57 25.70 8.01
C ALA A 121 -5.07 24.45 7.28
N ALA A 122 -5.13 23.26 7.91
CA ALA A 122 -4.85 21.99 7.24
C ALA A 122 -5.98 21.59 6.27
N ARG A 123 -7.25 21.76 6.66
CA ARG A 123 -8.42 21.46 5.82
C ARG A 123 -8.44 22.28 4.53
N GLU A 124 -8.08 23.56 4.59
CA GLU A 124 -8.01 24.44 3.42
C GLU A 124 -6.98 24.00 2.37
N ARG A 125 -6.01 23.16 2.77
CA ARG A 125 -5.00 22.58 1.89
C ARG A 125 -5.39 21.22 1.32
N CYS A 126 -6.48 20.62 1.80
CA CYS A 126 -7.03 19.37 1.28
C CYS A 126 -7.97 19.65 0.08
N GLY A 127 -8.45 18.58 -0.55
CA GLY A 127 -9.39 18.59 -1.66
C GLY A 127 -8.84 17.87 -2.88
N TRP A 128 -9.19 16.59 -3.04
CA TRP A 128 -8.78 15.74 -4.16
C TRP A 128 -9.13 16.31 -5.54
N GLN A 129 -10.20 17.10 -5.66
CA GLN A 129 -10.60 17.75 -6.92
C GLN A 129 -9.58 18.77 -7.44
N ARG A 130 -8.65 19.20 -6.58
CA ARG A 130 -7.60 20.17 -6.93
C ARG A 130 -6.40 19.52 -7.63
N VAL A 131 -6.41 18.20 -7.82
CA VAL A 131 -5.34 17.42 -8.45
C VAL A 131 -5.85 16.78 -9.75
N PRO A 132 -6.11 17.56 -10.81
CA PRO A 132 -6.43 16.99 -12.11
C PRO A 132 -5.24 16.19 -12.65
N LEU A 133 -5.57 15.15 -13.42
CA LEU A 133 -4.61 14.27 -14.08
C LEU A 133 -4.56 14.55 -15.59
N ASP A 134 -3.39 14.30 -16.17
CA ASP A 134 -3.12 14.24 -17.61
C ASP A 134 -2.58 12.84 -17.91
N ASP A 135 -3.46 11.95 -18.39
CA ASP A 135 -3.14 10.55 -18.67
C ASP A 135 -2.10 10.40 -19.79
N ASP A 136 -2.15 11.25 -20.82
CA ASP A 136 -1.23 11.18 -21.96
C ASP A 136 0.22 11.46 -21.52
N ARG A 137 0.39 12.44 -20.61
CA ARG A 137 1.70 12.81 -20.08
C ARG A 137 2.09 12.06 -18.81
N ARG A 138 1.18 11.26 -18.24
CA ARG A 138 1.29 10.70 -16.88
C ARG A 138 1.67 11.78 -15.88
N ALA A 139 0.92 12.87 -15.87
CA ALA A 139 1.19 14.01 -15.03
C ALA A 139 0.02 14.34 -14.11
N ALA A 140 0.33 14.86 -12.93
CA ALA A 140 -0.66 15.41 -12.00
C ALA A 140 -0.39 16.90 -11.77
N TRP A 141 -1.45 17.68 -11.66
CA TRP A 141 -1.33 19.10 -11.36
C TRP A 141 -1.14 19.32 -9.86
N GLN A 142 -0.01 19.91 -9.49
CA GLN A 142 0.22 20.43 -8.15
C GLN A 142 -0.27 21.89 -8.11
N PRO A 143 -1.36 22.25 -7.40
CA PRO A 143 -1.84 23.63 -7.31
C PRO A 143 -1.03 24.50 -6.34
N GLY A 144 -0.11 23.89 -5.59
CA GLY A 144 0.57 24.51 -4.45
C GLY A 144 -0.16 24.20 -3.14
N GLY A 145 0.61 23.75 -2.16
CA GLY A 145 0.12 23.47 -0.80
C GLY A 145 -0.66 22.16 -0.63
N VAL A 146 -1.05 21.47 -1.71
CA VAL A 146 -1.58 20.10 -1.63
C VAL A 146 -0.46 19.16 -1.23
N TYR A 147 -0.76 18.26 -0.30
CA TYR A 147 0.13 17.22 0.17
C TYR A 147 -0.57 15.88 -0.01
N LEU A 148 -0.10 15.07 -0.95
CA LEU A 148 -0.56 13.71 -1.17
C LEU A 148 -0.03 12.77 -0.10
N ASP A 149 -0.91 11.89 0.35
CA ASP A 149 -0.62 10.76 1.21
C ASP A 149 -1.33 9.52 0.66
N LEU A 150 -0.54 8.54 0.20
CA LEU A 150 -1.03 7.29 -0.37
C LEU A 150 -0.90 6.11 0.60
N SER A 151 -0.66 6.37 1.90
CA SER A 151 -0.46 5.32 2.91
C SER A 151 -1.65 4.34 3.02
N SER A 152 -2.84 4.78 2.63
CA SER A 152 -4.08 3.98 2.63
C SER A 152 -4.24 3.01 1.45
N ILE A 153 -3.40 3.11 0.41
CA ILE A 153 -3.55 2.34 -0.83
C ILE A 153 -2.23 1.77 -1.37
N ALA A 154 -1.11 2.43 -1.11
CA ALA A 154 0.21 2.04 -1.61
C ALA A 154 0.67 0.67 -1.09
N LYS A 155 0.26 0.28 0.13
CA LYS A 155 0.64 -1.03 0.68
C LYS A 155 -0.05 -2.19 -0.03
N GLY A 156 -1.36 -2.06 -0.28
CA GLY A 156 -2.11 -3.02 -1.11
C GLY A 156 -1.52 -3.13 -2.52
N PHE A 157 -1.13 -2.00 -3.11
CA PHE A 157 -0.39 -2.01 -4.38
C PHE A 157 0.97 -2.71 -4.28
N GLY A 158 1.72 -2.53 -3.19
CA GLY A 158 2.95 -3.27 -2.91
C GLY A 158 2.75 -4.78 -2.86
N VAL A 159 1.65 -5.25 -2.27
CA VAL A 159 1.26 -6.68 -2.29
C VAL A 159 1.03 -7.17 -3.72
N ASP A 160 0.31 -6.40 -4.54
CA ASP A 160 0.08 -6.74 -5.95
C ASP A 160 1.40 -6.79 -6.74
N ARG A 161 2.31 -5.85 -6.51
CA ARG A 161 3.64 -5.83 -7.14
C ARG A 161 4.51 -7.01 -6.74
N ALA A 162 4.53 -7.37 -5.46
CA ALA A 162 5.23 -8.55 -4.96
C ALA A 162 4.67 -9.85 -5.58
N ALA A 163 3.35 -9.94 -5.70
CA ALA A 163 2.67 -11.06 -6.36
C ALA A 163 3.03 -11.15 -7.85
N MET A 164 3.03 -10.04 -8.58
CA MET A 164 3.47 -10.00 -9.98
C MET A 164 4.93 -10.41 -10.15
N ALA A 165 5.80 -10.05 -9.19
CA ALA A 165 7.21 -10.44 -9.20
C ALA A 165 7.38 -11.97 -8.99
N LEU A 166 6.56 -12.58 -8.13
CA LEU A 166 6.50 -14.03 -7.96
C LEU A 166 5.98 -14.74 -9.22
N ASP A 167 4.94 -14.19 -9.83
CA ASP A 167 4.37 -14.69 -11.09
C ASP A 167 5.42 -14.71 -12.21
N ALA A 168 6.24 -13.66 -12.31
CA ALA A 168 7.33 -13.56 -13.29
C ALA A 168 8.43 -14.61 -13.08
N LEU A 169 8.58 -15.14 -11.86
CA LEU A 169 9.48 -16.26 -11.54
C LEU A 169 8.81 -17.63 -11.74
N GLY A 170 7.56 -17.67 -12.22
CA GLY A 170 6.78 -18.89 -12.39
C GLY A 170 6.24 -19.48 -11.08
N ILE A 171 6.22 -18.70 -10.00
CA ILE A 171 5.66 -19.10 -8.70
C ILE A 171 4.18 -18.76 -8.70
N THR A 172 3.30 -19.74 -8.94
CA THR A 172 1.85 -19.50 -9.12
C THR A 172 1.00 -19.82 -7.89
N ASP A 173 1.63 -20.35 -6.85
CA ASP A 173 0.99 -20.85 -5.64
C ASP A 173 1.61 -20.16 -4.43
N TYR A 174 0.98 -19.07 -3.97
CA TYR A 174 1.51 -18.25 -2.88
C TYR A 174 0.43 -17.50 -2.09
N LEU A 175 0.81 -17.09 -0.90
CA LEU A 175 0.15 -16.09 -0.07
C LEU A 175 1.21 -15.05 0.32
N VAL A 176 1.02 -13.81 -0.12
CA VAL A 176 1.85 -12.65 0.24
C VAL A 176 1.06 -11.76 1.20
N GLU A 177 1.75 -11.23 2.20
CA GLU A 177 1.22 -10.30 3.18
C GLU A 177 2.20 -9.14 3.38
N VAL A 178 1.69 -7.92 3.46
CA VAL A 178 2.46 -6.72 3.82
C VAL A 178 1.61 -5.92 4.79
N GLY A 179 2.02 -5.81 6.04
CA GLY A 179 1.37 -5.00 7.08
C GLY A 179 -0.13 -5.19 7.27
N GLY A 180 -0.66 -6.40 7.05
CA GLY A 180 -2.08 -6.74 7.13
C GLY A 180 -2.81 -6.91 5.78
N GLU A 181 -2.23 -6.45 4.69
CA GLU A 181 -2.78 -6.54 3.33
C GLU A 181 -2.27 -7.82 2.69
N LEU A 182 -3.19 -8.63 2.16
CA LEU A 182 -2.89 -9.99 1.70
C LEU A 182 -3.31 -10.21 0.26
N ARG A 183 -2.56 -11.06 -0.44
CA ARG A 183 -2.93 -11.61 -1.74
C ARG A 183 -2.57 -13.08 -1.84
N ALA A 184 -3.53 -13.89 -2.26
CA ALA A 184 -3.34 -15.30 -2.51
C ALA A 184 -3.49 -15.63 -4.00
N ARG A 185 -2.66 -16.54 -4.49
CA ARG A 185 -2.79 -17.18 -5.82
C ARG A 185 -2.62 -18.68 -5.68
N GLY A 186 -3.39 -19.44 -6.45
CA GLY A 186 -3.28 -20.90 -6.48
C GLY A 186 -3.65 -21.55 -5.14
N LYS A 187 -2.94 -22.62 -4.79
CA LYS A 187 -3.23 -23.49 -3.64
C LYS A 187 -1.99 -23.73 -2.80
N ARG A 188 -2.20 -24.21 -1.58
CA ARG A 188 -1.13 -24.70 -0.72
C ARG A 188 -0.55 -26.00 -1.28
N PRO A 189 0.68 -26.38 -0.90
CA PRO A 189 1.30 -27.65 -1.31
C PRO A 189 0.49 -28.92 -0.97
N ASP A 190 -0.42 -28.85 -0.01
CA ASP A 190 -1.35 -29.92 0.36
C ASP A 190 -2.65 -29.93 -0.48
N GLY A 191 -2.75 -29.07 -1.49
CA GLY A 191 -3.89 -28.95 -2.40
C GLY A 191 -5.08 -28.16 -1.84
N GLN A 192 -4.97 -27.63 -0.62
CA GLN A 192 -6.02 -26.80 -0.01
C GLN A 192 -5.90 -25.33 -0.43
N PRO A 193 -6.99 -24.54 -0.42
CA PRO A 193 -6.89 -23.10 -0.60
C PRO A 193 -6.02 -22.46 0.50
N TRP A 194 -5.48 -21.29 0.20
CA TRP A 194 -4.90 -20.43 1.23
C TRP A 194 -6.01 -20.00 2.19
N ARG A 195 -5.72 -19.96 3.49
CA ARG A 195 -6.70 -19.55 4.51
C ARG A 195 -6.16 -18.36 5.27
N VAL A 196 -7.00 -17.34 5.42
CA VAL A 196 -6.71 -16.14 6.20
C VAL A 196 -7.80 -16.00 7.26
N ALA A 197 -7.35 -15.72 8.49
CA ALA A 197 -8.21 -15.45 9.63
C ALA A 197 -8.64 -13.97 9.62
N ILE A 198 -9.92 -13.72 9.84
CA ILE A 198 -10.46 -12.40 10.17
C ILE A 198 -10.82 -12.40 11.66
N GLU A 199 -10.25 -11.46 12.41
CA GLU A 199 -10.58 -11.26 13.82
C GLU A 199 -12.01 -10.73 13.96
N VAL A 200 -12.78 -11.26 14.91
CA VAL A 200 -14.14 -10.83 15.22
C VAL A 200 -14.13 -10.22 16.63
N PRO A 201 -14.50 -8.93 16.78
CA PRO A 201 -14.58 -8.29 18.10
C PRO A 201 -15.59 -9.00 19.01
N ASP A 202 -15.31 -9.04 20.32
CA ASP A 202 -16.21 -9.52 21.39
C ASP A 202 -16.67 -11.00 21.32
N ALA A 203 -16.14 -11.80 20.41
CA ALA A 203 -16.23 -13.26 20.49
C ALA A 203 -15.12 -13.76 21.41
N SER A 204 -15.46 -14.48 22.49
CA SER A 204 -14.50 -15.09 23.42
C SER A 204 -13.34 -15.79 22.68
N ASP A 205 -12.15 -15.18 22.65
CA ASP A 205 -10.80 -15.57 22.20
C ASP A 205 -10.58 -16.58 21.03
N ASP A 206 -11.59 -17.21 20.43
CA ASP A 206 -11.45 -18.46 19.68
C ASP A 206 -12.23 -18.51 18.36
N HIS A 207 -12.79 -17.39 17.89
CA HIS A 207 -13.53 -17.35 16.62
C HIS A 207 -12.95 -16.35 15.62
N ALA A 208 -11.75 -16.65 15.15
CA ALA A 208 -11.28 -16.14 13.87
C ALA A 208 -12.09 -16.79 12.74
N LEU A 209 -12.79 -16.00 11.92
CA LEU A 209 -13.41 -16.50 10.70
C LEU A 209 -12.31 -16.80 9.68
N ALA A 210 -12.07 -18.08 9.37
CA ALA A 210 -11.10 -18.47 8.36
C ALA A 210 -11.72 -18.46 6.96
N LEU A 211 -11.36 -17.48 6.13
CA LEU A 211 -11.80 -17.40 4.74
C LEU A 211 -10.79 -18.11 3.82
N PRO A 212 -11.26 -18.98 2.89
CA PRO A 212 -10.42 -19.45 1.80
C PRO A 212 -10.19 -18.30 0.80
N LEU A 213 -8.95 -18.08 0.43
CA LEU A 213 -8.55 -17.14 -0.62
C LEU A 213 -8.01 -17.94 -1.82
N GLU A 214 -8.64 -17.76 -2.97
CA GLU A 214 -8.19 -18.31 -4.25
C GLU A 214 -8.16 -17.17 -5.27
N ASN A 215 -6.95 -16.73 -5.64
CA ASN A 215 -6.72 -15.67 -6.64
C ASN A 215 -7.38 -14.33 -6.29
N CYS A 216 -7.38 -13.96 -5.01
CA CYS A 216 -7.96 -12.71 -4.51
C CYS A 216 -7.07 -12.04 -3.46
N SER A 217 -7.34 -10.76 -3.23
CA SER A 217 -6.69 -9.93 -2.21
C SER A 217 -7.69 -9.55 -1.11
N ILE A 218 -7.20 -9.34 0.10
CA ILE A 218 -7.99 -8.84 1.24
C ILE A 218 -7.18 -7.77 1.98
N ALA A 219 -7.87 -6.72 2.41
CA ALA A 219 -7.32 -5.66 3.24
C ALA A 219 -8.34 -5.30 4.32
N THR A 220 -7.86 -4.96 5.52
CA THR A 220 -8.69 -4.60 6.68
C THR A 220 -8.19 -3.28 7.24
N SER A 221 -9.11 -2.34 7.49
CA SER A 221 -8.81 -1.06 8.14
C SER A 221 -9.46 -1.00 9.52
N GLY A 222 -8.66 -0.74 10.55
CA GLY A 222 -9.14 -0.61 11.93
C GLY A 222 -8.19 -1.30 12.92
N ASP A 223 -8.38 -1.00 14.20
CA ASP A 223 -7.76 -1.71 15.30
C ASP A 223 -8.87 -2.14 16.26
N TYR A 224 -8.86 -3.41 16.65
CA TYR A 224 -9.78 -3.98 17.65
C TYR A 224 -9.08 -4.24 18.99
N ARG A 225 -7.81 -3.86 19.12
CA ARG A 225 -6.96 -4.11 20.30
C ARG A 225 -6.77 -2.89 21.19
#